data_AF-A0A5M6CVW2-F1
#
_entry.id   AF-A0A5M6CVW2-F1
#
_cell.length_a   1.000
_cell.length_b   1.000
_cell.length_c   1.000
_cell.angle_alpha   90.00
_cell.angle_beta   90.00
_cell.angle_gamma   90.00
#
_symmetry.space_group_name_H-M   'P 1'
#
loop_
_entity.id
_entity.type
_entity.pdbx_description
1 polymer ?
#
loop_
_entity_poly.entity_id
_entity_poly.type
_entity_poly.pdbx_seq_one_letter_code
_entity_poly.pdbx_strand_id
1 'polypeptide(L)'
;MSHPRLLRVFLLGLIGTCAGSLSAQTYSSTDTPIGIPPSGTRGTTISSINVPDSIMIDDLDVNVDYNHTFQGDLSGTVTSPGGTNVSLFSRVGSGLNAQNGGYRFDDDSANTFPGTLAPGTYQPNQPLSAFNGENAQGVWTLTIDDQVGGDSGTLNLWQLLFTAAGNDTSEADILASGAMIELQATSHFLGLLSDRLRGGVGMAARRFAPRSTAASASSSAGQIRLVSTAPSSSGGHCQSAACRTTATRYVFVNPLRRDARKTRAWVTGYGAKGNLDQDFRFDFSGVAFGAERQVDCSTIIGLAGNYYDSDGSMGTAGVELDALGIALYGSRQIRTNGYLTGIIGYSSGDYSTLRPAMTGSAVGKTDSDTFLSLFELGKNVRHGNLIIQPHAAFQYIGISADGYSETGGGLSNLQIADDHVNSARGILGLNFFGTIPTYCSGTLSPFYRIAYAHEFADDNQVISGGFAGGAGPLVFQGPELGRDFLNSGVGISYVTPSGLTLFADYDAQYSSEYEQHTGQGGLSFAW
;
A
#
# COMPACT_ATOMS: atom_id res chain seq x y z
N MET A 1 -38.84 -25.51 -0.55
CA MET A 1 -38.70 -24.74 0.71
C MET A 1 -37.32 -24.11 0.72
N SER A 2 -37.27 -22.85 1.15
CA SER A 2 -36.31 -21.81 0.78
C SER A 2 -35.21 -21.55 1.82
N HIS A 3 -34.00 -21.32 1.31
CA HIS A 3 -32.88 -20.51 1.82
C HIS A 3 -32.05 -20.97 3.06
N PRO A 4 -30.69 -20.96 2.95
CA PRO A 4 -29.78 -21.13 4.07
C PRO A 4 -29.40 -19.77 4.71
N ARG A 5 -29.25 -19.76 6.03
CA ARG A 5 -28.52 -18.72 6.77
C ARG A 5 -27.80 -19.41 7.92
N LEU A 6 -26.47 -19.40 7.93
CA LEU A 6 -25.63 -19.53 9.12
C LEU A 6 -24.18 -19.26 8.72
N LEU A 7 -23.77 -18.00 8.81
CA LEU A 7 -22.38 -17.63 9.04
C LEU A 7 -22.38 -16.36 9.89
N ARG A 8 -22.17 -16.51 11.19
CA ARG A 8 -21.84 -15.44 12.13
C ARG A 8 -20.96 -16.04 13.21
N VAL A 9 -20.09 -15.17 13.77
CA VAL A 9 -19.38 -15.29 15.06
C VAL A 9 -17.95 -15.89 14.90
N PHE A 10 -16.81 -15.29 15.26
CA PHE A 10 -16.40 -14.08 16.02
C PHE A 10 -14.96 -13.68 15.58
N LEU A 11 -14.66 -12.39 15.42
CA LEU A 11 -13.41 -11.79 15.95
C LEU A 11 -13.67 -10.31 16.25
N LEU A 12 -14.10 -10.05 17.49
CA LEU A 12 -14.26 -8.73 18.09
C LEU A 12 -13.19 -8.62 19.17
N GLY A 13 -12.29 -7.64 19.08
CA GLY A 13 -11.26 -7.50 20.11
C GLY A 13 -10.15 -6.48 19.90
N LEU A 14 -10.42 -5.34 19.26
CA LEU A 14 -9.85 -4.00 19.56
C LEU A 14 -10.22 -3.04 18.40
N ILE A 15 -11.46 -2.56 18.39
CA ILE A 15 -11.80 -1.35 17.65
C ILE A 15 -12.46 -0.43 18.67
N GLY A 16 -11.64 0.40 19.30
CA GLY A 16 -12.13 1.63 19.90
C GLY A 16 -12.67 2.46 18.74
N THR A 17 -14.00 2.44 18.56
CA THR A 17 -14.68 3.15 17.50
C THR A 17 -14.41 4.63 17.63
N CYS A 18 -13.92 5.18 16.55
CA CYS A 18 -13.62 6.56 16.37
C CYS A 18 -13.88 6.77 14.87
N ALA A 19 -15.16 6.90 14.53
CA ALA A 19 -15.63 7.17 13.19
C ALA A 19 -15.88 8.68 13.09
N GLY A 20 -14.99 9.39 12.42
CA GLY A 20 -15.19 10.78 12.00
C GLY A 20 -15.03 10.84 10.49
N SER A 21 -16.13 11.15 9.78
CA SER A 21 -16.07 11.51 8.36
C SER A 21 -15.37 12.85 8.17
N LEU A 22 -14.61 13.04 7.09
CA LEU A 22 -14.21 14.36 6.59
C LEU A 22 -15.49 15.16 6.28
N SER A 23 -15.84 16.10 7.15
CA SER A 23 -16.95 17.03 6.97
C SER A 23 -16.38 18.42 6.79
N ALA A 24 -16.85 19.16 5.77
CA ALA A 24 -16.68 20.60 5.73
C ALA A 24 -17.17 21.20 7.06
N GLN A 25 -16.41 22.14 7.61
CA GLN A 25 -16.78 22.79 8.87
C GLN A 25 -17.47 24.12 8.57
N THR A 26 -18.71 24.25 9.04
CA THR A 26 -19.53 25.43 8.82
C THR A 26 -19.64 26.26 10.09
N TYR A 27 -19.32 27.55 10.00
CA TYR A 27 -19.53 28.54 11.06
C TYR A 27 -20.54 29.57 10.58
N SER A 28 -21.47 29.97 11.45
CA SER A 28 -22.55 30.90 11.12
C SER A 28 -22.48 32.15 11.99
N SER A 29 -22.92 33.28 11.47
CA SER A 29 -23.04 34.54 12.21
C SER A 29 -24.03 34.44 13.36
N THR A 30 -23.73 35.12 14.46
CA THR A 30 -24.56 35.18 15.67
C THR A 30 -25.04 36.59 16.00
N ASP A 31 -24.49 37.60 15.32
CA ASP A 31 -24.83 39.02 15.46
C ASP A 31 -25.86 39.50 14.42
N THR A 32 -26.34 38.62 13.55
CA THR A 32 -27.41 38.87 12.55
C THR A 32 -28.79 38.49 13.09
N PRO A 33 -29.89 39.12 12.64
CA PRO A 33 -29.98 40.06 11.51
C PRO A 33 -29.53 41.51 11.84
N ILE A 34 -28.91 42.19 10.87
CA ILE A 34 -28.45 43.59 10.97
C ILE A 34 -28.94 44.40 9.77
N GLY A 35 -29.34 45.65 9.96
CA GLY A 35 -29.74 46.54 8.86
C GLY A 35 -28.58 46.86 7.89
N ILE A 36 -28.91 47.05 6.61
CA ILE A 36 -28.02 47.51 5.55
C ILE A 36 -28.59 48.83 5.01
N PRO A 37 -28.01 50.00 5.35
CA PRO A 37 -27.08 50.22 6.46
C PRO A 37 -27.75 50.10 7.84
N PRO A 38 -27.01 50.08 8.97
CA PRO A 38 -27.60 49.95 10.31
C PRO A 38 -28.41 51.17 10.74
N SER A 39 -28.19 52.32 10.09
CA SER A 39 -28.95 53.56 10.28
C SER A 39 -28.83 54.44 9.03
N GLY A 40 -29.85 55.27 8.78
CA GLY A 40 -29.90 56.12 7.59
C GLY A 40 -30.26 55.34 6.32
N THR A 41 -29.86 55.87 5.17
CA THR A 41 -30.17 55.31 3.85
C THR A 41 -28.92 55.08 2.99
N ARG A 42 -27.73 55.20 3.59
CA ARG A 42 -26.40 54.85 3.04
C ARG A 42 -25.44 54.57 4.20
N GLY A 43 -24.52 53.62 4.07
CA GLY A 43 -23.47 53.38 5.06
C GLY A 43 -22.94 51.95 5.09
N THR A 44 -22.12 51.66 6.09
CA THR A 44 -21.41 50.37 6.20
C THR A 44 -21.98 49.51 7.32
N THR A 45 -22.31 48.25 7.00
CA THR A 45 -22.71 47.19 7.92
C THR A 45 -21.54 46.25 8.14
N ILE A 46 -21.25 45.92 9.40
CA ILE A 46 -20.17 45.01 9.80
C ILE A 46 -20.78 43.90 10.64
N SER A 47 -20.43 42.66 10.33
CA SER A 47 -20.80 41.46 11.10
C SER A 47 -19.60 40.53 11.24
N SER A 48 -19.53 39.78 12.34
CA SER A 48 -18.37 38.96 12.70
C SER A 48 -18.72 37.53 13.05
N ILE A 49 -17.82 36.60 12.70
CA ILE A 49 -17.87 35.19 13.09
C ILE A 49 -16.57 34.86 13.84
N ASN A 50 -16.68 34.34 15.06
CA ASN A 50 -15.53 33.79 15.78
C ASN A 50 -15.38 32.30 15.48
N VAL A 51 -14.27 31.94 14.83
CA VAL A 51 -13.89 30.55 14.53
C VAL A 51 -12.94 30.07 15.63
N PRO A 52 -13.39 29.20 16.56
CA PRO A 52 -12.56 28.73 17.67
C PRO A 52 -11.50 27.72 17.23
N ASP A 53 -11.74 27.00 16.15
CA ASP A 53 -10.94 25.86 15.72
C ASP A 53 -9.76 26.28 14.82
N SER A 54 -8.64 25.59 14.97
CA SER A 54 -7.43 25.80 14.16
C SER A 54 -7.50 24.98 12.88
N ILE A 55 -8.05 25.55 11.81
CA ILE A 55 -8.22 24.91 10.50
C ILE A 55 -7.22 25.52 9.51
N MET A 56 -6.41 24.70 8.84
CA MET A 56 -5.65 25.18 7.69
C MET A 56 -6.56 25.15 6.46
N ILE A 57 -6.74 26.28 5.79
CA ILE A 57 -7.74 26.44 4.72
C ILE A 57 -7.21 25.83 3.41
N ASP A 58 -7.88 24.84 2.83
CA ASP A 58 -7.68 24.40 1.43
C ASP A 58 -8.53 25.22 0.48
N ASP A 59 -9.75 25.45 0.93
CA ASP A 59 -10.86 25.97 0.16
C ASP A 59 -11.89 26.54 1.14
N LEU A 60 -12.55 27.60 0.70
CA LEU A 60 -13.50 28.37 1.48
C LEU A 60 -14.66 28.78 0.59
N ASP A 61 -15.87 28.35 0.97
CA ASP A 61 -17.09 29.00 0.48
C ASP A 61 -17.63 30.00 1.51
N VAL A 62 -18.26 31.06 1.01
CA VAL A 62 -18.97 32.04 1.85
C VAL A 62 -20.43 32.10 1.46
N ASN A 63 -21.34 31.80 2.38
CA ASN A 63 -22.77 32.03 2.18
C ASN A 63 -23.16 33.38 2.78
N VAL A 64 -23.93 34.19 2.05
CA VAL A 64 -24.50 35.45 2.54
C VAL A 64 -25.97 35.50 2.16
N ASP A 65 -26.85 35.59 3.16
CA ASP A 65 -28.29 35.78 2.99
C ASP A 65 -28.67 37.21 3.36
N TYR A 66 -29.12 37.99 2.38
CA TYR A 66 -29.54 39.37 2.60
C TYR A 66 -30.71 39.77 1.72
N ASN A 67 -31.43 40.80 2.20
CA ASN A 67 -32.49 41.48 1.48
C ASN A 67 -32.10 42.95 1.28
N HIS A 68 -32.28 43.52 0.10
CA HIS A 68 -32.07 44.96 -0.15
C HIS A 68 -32.98 45.46 -1.26
N THR A 69 -33.51 46.69 -1.15
CA THR A 69 -34.40 47.27 -2.18
C THR A 69 -33.67 47.58 -3.50
N PHE A 70 -32.35 47.78 -3.46
CA PHE A 70 -31.51 47.90 -4.66
C PHE A 70 -30.13 47.26 -4.47
N GLN A 71 -29.92 46.05 -5.01
CA GLN A 71 -28.68 45.28 -4.75
C GLN A 71 -27.43 45.89 -5.41
N GLY A 72 -27.62 46.62 -6.52
CA GLY A 72 -26.53 47.25 -7.28
C GLY A 72 -25.81 48.39 -6.53
N ASP A 73 -26.28 48.74 -5.34
CA ASP A 73 -25.62 49.73 -4.48
C ASP A 73 -24.66 49.11 -3.46
N LEU A 74 -24.71 47.78 -3.30
CA LEU A 74 -23.96 47.07 -2.29
C LEU A 74 -22.60 46.60 -2.79
N SER A 75 -21.60 46.65 -1.91
CA SER A 75 -20.33 45.96 -2.07
C SER A 75 -20.03 45.13 -0.82
N GLY A 76 -19.70 43.85 -1.00
CA GLY A 76 -19.44 42.89 0.08
C GLY A 76 -17.99 42.44 0.10
N THR A 77 -17.38 42.44 1.28
CA THR A 77 -15.97 42.07 1.50
C THR A 77 -15.82 41.20 2.73
N VAL A 78 -15.05 40.12 2.63
CA VAL A 78 -14.70 39.25 3.76
C VAL A 78 -13.23 39.44 4.15
N THR A 79 -12.95 39.52 5.45
CA THR A 79 -11.60 39.68 6.01
C THR A 79 -11.29 38.55 6.98
N SER A 80 -10.14 37.88 6.79
CA SER A 80 -9.65 36.83 7.67
C SER A 80 -9.02 37.39 8.95
N PRO A 81 -8.86 36.57 10.01
CA PRO A 81 -8.10 36.93 11.21
C PRO A 81 -6.65 37.30 10.91
N GLY A 82 -6.08 36.77 9.82
CA GLY A 82 -4.74 37.08 9.33
C GLY A 82 -4.61 38.44 8.64
N GLY A 83 -5.75 39.12 8.38
CA GLY A 83 -5.81 40.43 7.73
C GLY A 83 -5.96 40.38 6.21
N THR A 84 -6.05 39.20 5.61
CA THR A 84 -6.35 39.06 4.18
C THR A 84 -7.78 39.49 3.91
N ASN A 85 -7.99 40.24 2.84
CA ASN A 85 -9.25 40.91 2.52
C ASN A 85 -9.62 40.59 1.06
N VAL A 86 -10.83 40.05 0.85
CA VAL A 86 -11.32 39.59 -0.45
C VAL A 86 -12.69 40.19 -0.74
N SER A 87 -12.81 40.85 -1.89
CA SER A 87 -14.09 41.36 -2.39
C SER A 87 -14.94 40.22 -2.96
N LEU A 88 -16.05 39.91 -2.29
CA LEU A 88 -17.02 38.91 -2.73
C LEU A 88 -17.81 39.43 -3.93
N PHE A 89 -18.32 40.65 -3.81
CA PHE A 89 -19.07 41.32 -4.87
C PHE A 89 -18.94 42.85 -4.78
N SER A 90 -19.03 43.55 -5.90
CA SER A 90 -19.07 45.02 -5.93
C SER A 90 -20.07 45.55 -6.95
N ARG A 91 -21.13 46.20 -6.45
CA ARG A 91 -22.19 46.85 -7.23
C ARG A 91 -22.79 45.94 -8.30
N VAL A 92 -23.09 44.71 -7.90
CA VAL A 92 -23.58 43.64 -8.79
C VAL A 92 -25.11 43.59 -8.79
N GLY A 93 -25.67 43.13 -9.90
CA GLY A 93 -27.12 43.13 -10.11
C GLY A 93 -27.69 44.52 -10.45
N SER A 94 -28.90 44.51 -11.00
CA SER A 94 -29.64 45.70 -11.40
C SER A 94 -31.13 45.47 -11.18
N GLY A 95 -31.84 46.52 -10.77
CA GLY A 95 -33.29 46.53 -10.60
C GLY A 95 -33.77 46.68 -9.16
N LEU A 96 -34.93 47.32 -9.02
CA LEU A 96 -35.65 47.47 -7.74
C LEU A 96 -36.18 46.11 -7.27
N ASN A 97 -36.01 45.80 -5.99
CA ASN A 97 -36.42 44.54 -5.36
C ASN A 97 -35.90 43.30 -6.09
N ALA A 98 -34.70 43.38 -6.66
CA ALA A 98 -34.04 42.20 -7.21
C ALA A 98 -34.00 41.10 -6.14
N GLN A 99 -34.25 39.89 -6.60
CA GLN A 99 -34.56 38.67 -5.85
C GLN A 99 -33.74 38.52 -4.55
N ASN A 100 -34.34 38.84 -3.39
CA ASN A 100 -33.70 38.71 -2.08
C ASN A 100 -33.47 37.23 -1.70
N GLY A 101 -32.40 36.94 -0.94
CA GLY A 101 -32.16 35.59 -0.40
C GLY A 101 -30.68 35.22 -0.26
N GLY A 102 -30.41 33.91 -0.34
CA GLY A 102 -29.09 33.32 -0.13
C GLY A 102 -28.19 33.31 -1.36
N TYR A 103 -26.99 33.85 -1.21
CA TYR A 103 -25.93 33.85 -2.21
C TYR A 103 -24.74 33.06 -1.68
N ARG A 104 -24.27 32.08 -2.44
CA ARG A 104 -23.02 31.35 -2.15
C ARG A 104 -21.92 31.88 -3.04
N PHE A 105 -20.81 32.29 -2.44
CA PHE A 105 -19.58 32.67 -3.13
C PHE A 105 -18.60 31.51 -3.05
N ASP A 106 -18.19 31.04 -4.23
CA ASP A 106 -17.36 29.87 -4.46
C ASP A 106 -16.53 30.19 -5.71
N ASP A 107 -15.19 30.25 -5.59
CA ASP A 107 -14.33 30.63 -6.70
C ASP A 107 -14.12 29.54 -7.75
N ASP A 108 -14.55 28.31 -7.46
CA ASP A 108 -14.71 27.21 -8.41
C ASP A 108 -16.07 27.23 -9.14
N SER A 109 -16.98 28.16 -8.78
CA SER A 109 -18.25 28.33 -9.48
C SER A 109 -18.04 28.84 -10.91
N ALA A 110 -18.76 28.24 -11.87
CA ALA A 110 -18.78 28.68 -13.25
C ALA A 110 -19.69 29.92 -13.49
N ASN A 111 -20.48 30.33 -12.49
CA ASN A 111 -21.47 31.40 -12.64
C ASN A 111 -20.87 32.77 -12.31
N THR A 112 -20.69 33.64 -13.29
CA THR A 112 -20.38 35.06 -13.06
C THR A 112 -21.64 35.85 -12.70
N PHE A 113 -21.50 37.06 -12.14
CA PHE A 113 -22.64 37.91 -11.78
C PHE A 113 -23.51 38.29 -12.99
N PRO A 114 -24.81 37.94 -12.98
CA PRO A 114 -25.76 38.32 -14.03
C PRO A 114 -26.26 39.76 -13.86
N GLY A 115 -26.89 40.30 -14.91
CA GLY A 115 -27.51 41.63 -14.87
C GLY A 115 -28.62 41.77 -13.83
N THR A 116 -29.43 40.73 -13.60
CA THR A 116 -30.36 40.65 -12.47
C THR A 116 -29.88 39.54 -11.56
N LEU A 117 -29.46 39.90 -10.33
CA LEU A 117 -28.90 38.94 -9.38
C LEU A 117 -30.03 38.20 -8.66
N ALA A 118 -30.01 36.86 -8.74
CA ALA A 118 -30.93 35.97 -8.05
C ALA A 118 -30.19 35.07 -7.05
N PRO A 119 -30.85 34.54 -6.01
CA PRO A 119 -30.22 33.59 -5.09
C PRO A 119 -29.58 32.42 -5.83
N GLY A 120 -28.37 32.05 -5.43
CA GLY A 120 -27.57 31.04 -6.15
C GLY A 120 -26.08 31.09 -5.81
N THR A 121 -25.31 30.25 -6.48
CA THR A 121 -23.85 30.16 -6.34
C THR A 121 -23.16 30.97 -7.43
N TYR A 122 -22.21 31.83 -7.06
CA TYR A 122 -21.49 32.73 -7.96
C TYR A 122 -19.99 32.76 -7.68
N GLN A 123 -19.21 32.99 -8.72
CA GLN A 123 -17.79 33.29 -8.62
C GLN A 123 -17.62 34.71 -8.03
N PRO A 124 -16.87 34.88 -6.92
CA PRO A 124 -16.65 36.19 -6.32
C PRO A 124 -15.80 37.10 -7.20
N ASN A 125 -15.87 38.41 -6.95
CA ASN A 125 -15.08 39.42 -7.68
C ASN A 125 -13.56 39.23 -7.51
N GLN A 126 -13.12 38.69 -6.37
CA GLN A 126 -11.77 38.24 -6.11
C GLN A 126 -11.81 36.79 -5.59
N PRO A 127 -10.87 35.92 -5.98
CA PRO A 127 -10.91 34.50 -5.63
C PRO A 127 -10.76 34.29 -4.12
N LEU A 128 -11.56 33.37 -3.57
CA LEU A 128 -11.48 32.96 -2.16
C LEU A 128 -10.23 32.12 -1.88
N SER A 129 -9.60 31.56 -2.92
CA SER A 129 -8.29 30.91 -2.84
C SER A 129 -7.19 31.81 -2.25
N ALA A 130 -7.41 33.12 -2.13
CA ALA A 130 -6.50 34.02 -1.43
C ALA A 130 -6.32 33.67 0.06
N PHE A 131 -7.29 32.97 0.66
CA PHE A 131 -7.23 32.49 2.05
C PHE A 131 -6.51 31.13 2.19
N ASN A 132 -6.18 30.45 1.09
CA ASN A 132 -5.61 29.11 1.13
C ASN A 132 -4.24 29.12 1.83
N GLY A 133 -4.06 28.19 2.77
CA GLY A 133 -2.86 28.07 3.61
C GLY A 133 -2.87 28.96 4.86
N GLU A 134 -3.85 29.85 5.04
CA GLU A 134 -4.05 30.55 6.31
C GLU A 134 -4.66 29.64 7.37
N ASN A 135 -4.45 30.00 8.65
CA ASN A 135 -5.18 29.40 9.76
C ASN A 135 -6.50 30.14 9.96
N ALA A 136 -7.62 29.42 9.90
CA ALA A 136 -8.96 29.98 10.06
C ALA A 136 -9.27 30.48 11.48
N GLN A 137 -8.48 30.09 12.49
CA GLN A 137 -8.75 30.44 13.89
C GLN A 137 -8.76 31.95 14.11
N GLY A 138 -9.85 32.45 14.68
CA GLY A 138 -10.01 33.85 15.09
C GLY A 138 -11.28 34.50 14.55
N VAL A 139 -11.29 35.84 14.56
CA VAL A 139 -12.45 36.64 14.17
C VAL A 139 -12.41 36.94 12.67
N TRP A 140 -13.39 36.41 11.95
CA TRP A 140 -13.68 36.75 10.57
C TRP A 140 -14.69 37.89 10.51
N THR A 141 -14.52 38.80 9.56
CA THR A 141 -15.37 40.00 9.42
C THR A 141 -15.96 40.08 8.03
N LEU A 142 -17.29 40.15 7.93
CA LEU A 142 -18.02 40.54 6.72
C LEU A 142 -18.36 42.02 6.80
N THR A 143 -18.00 42.77 5.75
CA THR A 143 -18.33 44.19 5.58
C THR A 143 -19.20 44.35 4.34
N ILE A 144 -20.38 44.94 4.50
CA ILE A 144 -21.29 45.31 3.42
C ILE A 144 -21.40 46.84 3.40
N ASP A 145 -21.00 47.46 2.31
CA ASP A 145 -21.10 48.91 2.10
C ASP A 145 -22.23 49.22 1.14
N ASP A 146 -23.24 49.94 1.62
CA ASP A 146 -24.27 50.56 0.78
C ASP A 146 -23.78 51.93 0.32
N GLN A 147 -23.53 52.05 -0.98
CA GLN A 147 -22.81 53.16 -1.56
C GLN A 147 -23.71 54.28 -2.08
N VAL A 148 -25.01 54.06 -2.19
CA VAL A 148 -25.95 55.03 -2.75
C VAL A 148 -27.10 55.25 -1.79
N GLY A 149 -27.48 56.52 -1.62
CA GLY A 149 -28.55 56.88 -0.71
C GLY A 149 -29.93 56.56 -1.27
N GLY A 150 -30.83 56.04 -0.43
CA GLY A 150 -32.27 55.99 -0.73
C GLY A 150 -32.92 54.64 -0.49
N ASP A 151 -32.10 53.61 -0.30
CA ASP A 151 -32.51 52.23 -0.16
C ASP A 151 -32.14 51.69 1.23
N SER A 152 -32.75 50.57 1.61
CA SER A 152 -32.40 49.89 2.85
C SER A 152 -32.71 48.40 2.75
N GLY A 153 -32.07 47.63 3.62
CA GLY A 153 -32.22 46.19 3.67
C GLY A 153 -31.76 45.60 4.99
N THR A 154 -31.57 44.28 4.97
CA THR A 154 -31.20 43.49 6.14
C THR A 154 -30.26 42.37 5.71
N LEU A 155 -29.14 42.22 6.40
CA LEU A 155 -28.33 41.01 6.41
C LEU A 155 -29.01 40.00 7.34
N ASN A 156 -29.54 38.91 6.79
CA ASN A 156 -30.27 37.89 7.56
C ASN A 156 -29.31 36.92 8.26
N LEU A 157 -28.30 36.42 7.53
CA LEU A 157 -27.32 35.44 7.98
C LEU A 157 -26.09 35.46 7.05
N TRP A 158 -24.92 35.12 7.55
CA TRP A 158 -23.82 34.66 6.70
C TRP A 158 -23.04 33.51 7.36
N GLN A 159 -22.34 32.73 6.54
CA GLN A 159 -21.64 31.53 6.97
C GLN A 159 -20.30 31.37 6.23
N LEU A 160 -19.34 30.78 6.92
CA LEU A 160 -18.05 30.33 6.39
C LEU A 160 -18.09 28.80 6.32
N LEU A 161 -17.79 28.23 5.16
CA LEU A 161 -17.71 26.79 4.95
C LEU A 161 -16.26 26.47 4.60
N PHE A 162 -15.52 25.94 5.57
CA PHE A 162 -14.13 25.57 5.37
C PHE A 162 -14.03 24.13 4.89
N THR A 163 -13.35 23.95 3.76
CA THR A 163 -12.70 22.69 3.42
C THR A 163 -11.28 22.79 3.99
N ALA A 164 -11.02 22.02 5.05
CA ALA A 164 -9.66 21.94 5.59
C ALA A 164 -8.73 21.42 4.48
N ALA A 165 -7.52 21.99 4.38
CA ALA A 165 -6.43 21.41 3.60
C ALA A 165 -6.38 19.96 3.99
N GLY A 166 -6.90 19.11 3.10
CA GLY A 166 -6.61 17.70 3.18
C GLY A 166 -5.11 17.68 3.24
N ASN A 167 -4.55 17.18 4.34
CA ASN A 167 -3.14 16.83 4.35
C ASN A 167 -3.02 15.69 3.34
N ASP A 168 -3.01 16.01 2.05
CA ASP A 168 -3.08 15.03 0.96
C ASP A 168 -1.68 14.46 0.64
N THR A 169 -0.71 14.82 1.47
CA THR A 169 0.24 13.86 2.02
C THR A 169 0.46 14.17 3.49
N SER A 170 -0.41 13.67 4.36
CA SER A 170 -0.06 13.44 5.75
C SER A 170 1.27 12.70 5.75
N GLU A 171 2.22 13.05 6.62
CA GLU A 171 3.35 12.14 6.83
C GLU A 171 2.88 10.72 7.10
N ALA A 172 1.69 10.57 7.69
CA ALA A 172 1.07 9.29 7.89
C ALA A 172 0.62 8.63 6.57
N ASP A 173 0.29 9.37 5.50
CA ASP A 173 0.01 8.79 4.17
C ASP A 173 1.29 8.36 3.46
N ILE A 174 2.39 9.11 3.62
CA ILE A 174 3.70 8.75 3.08
C ILE A 174 4.27 7.55 3.85
N LEU A 175 4.17 7.57 5.19
CA LEU A 175 4.58 6.47 6.05
C LEU A 175 3.66 5.26 5.87
N ALA A 176 2.35 5.45 5.69
CA ALA A 176 1.43 4.36 5.34
C ALA A 176 1.76 3.80 3.97
N SER A 177 1.97 4.61 2.94
CA SER A 177 2.36 4.12 1.60
C SER A 177 3.70 3.38 1.65
N GLY A 178 4.69 3.90 2.39
CA GLY A 178 5.98 3.23 2.61
C GLY A 178 5.85 1.95 3.43
N ALA A 179 5.02 1.95 4.49
CA ALA A 179 4.69 0.76 5.26
C ALA A 179 3.89 -0.27 4.45
N MET A 180 3.03 0.15 3.52
CA MET A 180 2.30 -0.75 2.63
C MET A 180 3.27 -1.39 1.64
N ILE A 181 4.18 -0.61 1.05
CA ILE A 181 5.23 -1.13 0.17
C ILE A 181 6.16 -2.08 0.94
N GLU A 182 6.54 -1.75 2.18
CA GLU A 182 7.34 -2.60 3.07
C GLU A 182 6.59 -3.89 3.44
N LEU A 183 5.30 -3.78 3.78
CA LEU A 183 4.46 -4.92 4.12
C LEU A 183 4.24 -5.84 2.93
N GLN A 184 4.09 -5.28 1.73
CA GLN A 184 4.10 -6.02 0.48
C GLN A 184 5.45 -6.68 0.24
N ALA A 185 6.57 -5.95 0.32
CA ALA A 185 7.89 -6.53 0.14
C ALA A 185 8.18 -7.66 1.15
N THR A 186 7.71 -7.50 2.39
CA THR A 186 7.86 -8.47 3.48
C THR A 186 6.96 -9.68 3.27
N SER A 187 5.66 -9.49 3.04
CA SER A 187 4.73 -10.59 2.72
C SER A 187 5.07 -11.30 1.42
N HIS A 188 5.60 -10.59 0.41
CA HIS A 188 6.16 -11.21 -0.77
C HIS A 188 7.38 -12.01 -0.37
N PHE A 189 8.38 -11.43 0.30
CA PHE A 189 9.56 -12.16 0.77
C PHE A 189 9.20 -13.43 1.58
N LEU A 190 8.25 -13.34 2.50
CA LEU A 190 7.77 -14.47 3.30
C LEU A 190 6.92 -15.44 2.49
N GLY A 191 6.11 -14.95 1.54
CA GLY A 191 5.43 -15.72 0.51
C GLY A 191 6.41 -16.49 -0.38
N LEU A 192 7.53 -15.87 -0.73
CA LEU A 192 8.60 -16.45 -1.51
C LEU A 192 9.31 -17.54 -0.73
N LEU A 193 9.63 -17.29 0.54
CA LEU A 193 10.16 -18.31 1.45
C LEU A 193 9.15 -19.45 1.63
N SER A 194 7.85 -19.14 1.70
CA SER A 194 6.79 -20.14 1.85
C SER A 194 6.59 -21.02 0.60
N ASP A 195 6.64 -20.41 -0.58
CA ASP A 195 6.51 -21.10 -1.87
C ASP A 195 7.75 -21.99 -2.11
N ARG A 196 8.90 -21.56 -1.60
CA ARG A 196 10.19 -22.25 -1.67
C ARG A 196 10.27 -23.49 -0.80
N LEU A 197 9.71 -23.41 0.41
CA LEU A 197 9.67 -24.50 1.37
C LEU A 197 8.95 -25.74 0.83
N ARG A 198 8.15 -25.56 -0.23
CA ARG A 198 7.44 -26.62 -0.94
C ARG A 198 8.15 -27.11 -2.19
N GLY A 199 9.18 -26.42 -2.68
CA GLY A 199 10.05 -26.85 -3.78
C GLY A 199 11.24 -27.70 -3.32
N GLY A 200 11.38 -27.95 -2.02
CA GLY A 200 12.42 -28.78 -1.40
C GLY A 200 11.88 -30.06 -0.75
N VAL A 201 10.66 -30.49 -1.07
CA VAL A 201 10.10 -31.75 -0.55
C VAL A 201 10.49 -32.90 -1.48
N GLY A 202 11.79 -33.21 -1.47
CA GLY A 202 12.35 -34.37 -2.14
C GLY A 202 12.50 -35.58 -1.22
N MET A 203 11.72 -35.69 -0.13
CA MET A 203 11.67 -36.93 0.64
C MET A 203 10.29 -37.14 1.27
N ALA A 204 9.45 -37.94 0.59
CA ALA A 204 9.20 -39.29 1.05
C ALA A 204 8.22 -40.08 0.16
N ALA A 205 8.41 -41.41 0.16
CA ALA A 205 7.44 -42.51 0.10
C ALA A 205 6.08 -42.35 -0.62
N ARG A 206 5.87 -43.07 -1.75
CA ARG A 206 4.90 -44.21 -1.85
C ARG A 206 4.82 -44.91 -3.23
N ARG A 207 4.47 -46.21 -3.14
CA ARG A 207 4.07 -47.21 -4.15
C ARG A 207 5.15 -47.75 -5.11
N PHE A 208 5.73 -48.88 -4.69
CA PHE A 208 6.50 -49.79 -5.54
C PHE A 208 5.59 -50.51 -6.56
N ALA A 209 5.73 -50.15 -7.84
CA ALA A 209 5.60 -51.08 -8.96
C ALA A 209 6.55 -50.60 -10.08
N PRO A 210 7.65 -51.33 -10.39
CA PRO A 210 8.66 -50.82 -11.31
C PRO A 210 8.15 -50.87 -12.74
N ARG A 211 8.09 -49.72 -13.40
CA ARG A 211 8.05 -49.65 -14.86
C ARG A 211 9.27 -48.87 -15.33
N SER A 212 10.35 -49.59 -15.62
CA SER A 212 11.58 -49.02 -16.15
C SER A 212 11.40 -48.71 -17.64
N THR A 213 11.72 -47.49 -18.04
CA THR A 213 11.94 -47.12 -19.44
C THR A 213 13.35 -46.56 -19.57
N ALA A 214 14.20 -47.28 -20.32
CA ALA A 214 15.51 -46.80 -20.71
C ALA A 214 15.36 -45.73 -21.81
N ALA A 215 16.01 -44.58 -21.65
CA ALA A 215 16.12 -43.58 -22.70
C ALA A 215 17.60 -43.32 -23.04
N SER A 216 17.90 -43.31 -24.32
CA SER A 216 19.22 -43.15 -24.93
C SER A 216 19.37 -41.79 -25.61
N ALA A 217 20.52 -41.15 -25.34
CA ALA A 217 21.31 -40.22 -26.16
C ALA A 217 20.76 -38.84 -26.58
N SER A 218 21.59 -37.79 -26.40
CA SER A 218 22.36 -37.12 -27.48
C SER A 218 22.65 -35.65 -27.16
N SER A 219 23.93 -35.28 -27.21
CA SER A 219 24.46 -33.91 -27.10
C SER A 219 24.21 -33.06 -28.36
N SER A 220 23.98 -31.76 -28.18
CA SER A 220 24.60 -30.73 -29.03
C SER A 220 24.57 -29.35 -28.35
N ALA A 221 25.74 -28.73 -28.22
CA ALA A 221 25.94 -27.37 -27.75
C ALA A 221 25.79 -26.36 -28.91
N GLY A 222 25.18 -25.22 -28.64
CA GLY A 222 25.17 -24.06 -29.53
C GLY A 222 25.34 -22.77 -28.72
N GLN A 223 26.46 -22.08 -28.91
CA GLN A 223 26.74 -20.77 -28.34
C GLN A 223 25.82 -19.69 -28.93
N ILE A 224 25.38 -18.74 -28.11
CA ILE A 224 24.86 -17.45 -28.56
C ILE A 224 25.57 -16.32 -27.80
N ARG A 225 26.10 -15.36 -28.56
CA ARG A 225 26.91 -14.19 -28.15
C ARG A 225 26.27 -12.94 -28.75
N LEU A 226 25.92 -11.93 -27.93
CA LEU A 226 25.73 -10.53 -28.35
C LEU A 226 26.10 -9.62 -27.17
N VAL A 227 27.30 -9.02 -27.14
CA VAL A 227 27.72 -7.72 -27.71
C VAL A 227 27.16 -6.52 -26.94
N SER A 228 28.05 -5.97 -26.11
CA SER A 228 28.00 -4.66 -25.46
C SER A 228 28.43 -3.56 -26.44
N THR A 229 27.69 -2.45 -26.44
CA THR A 229 28.19 -1.15 -26.92
C THR A 229 27.65 -0.03 -26.01
N ALA A 230 28.59 0.64 -25.32
CA ALA A 230 28.39 1.80 -24.45
C ALA A 230 28.01 3.08 -25.24
N PRO A 231 27.85 4.23 -24.56
CA PRO A 231 29.02 5.11 -24.53
C PRO A 231 29.33 5.74 -23.17
N SER A 232 30.64 5.93 -22.98
CA SER A 232 31.27 6.78 -21.98
C SER A 232 31.35 8.24 -22.45
N SER A 233 31.67 9.11 -21.48
CA SER A 233 31.99 10.56 -21.52
C SER A 233 30.89 11.39 -20.84
N SER A 234 31.16 12.36 -19.97
CA SER A 234 32.38 13.03 -19.50
C SER A 234 32.03 13.78 -18.21
N GLY A 235 33.03 14.08 -17.37
CA GLY A 235 32.87 14.71 -16.06
C GLY A 235 32.01 15.97 -16.01
N GLY A 236 31.29 16.11 -14.90
CA GLY A 236 30.57 17.31 -14.49
C GLY A 236 30.31 17.24 -12.99
N HIS A 237 30.80 18.24 -12.27
CA HIS A 237 30.70 18.36 -10.82
C HIS A 237 29.28 18.14 -10.29
N CYS A 238 29.14 17.34 -9.22
CA CYS A 238 27.93 17.32 -8.39
C CYS A 238 27.76 18.68 -7.70
N GLN A 239 27.13 19.64 -8.39
CA GLN A 239 26.47 20.75 -7.72
C GLN A 239 25.04 20.32 -7.40
N SER A 240 24.66 20.50 -6.14
CA SER A 240 23.34 20.24 -5.59
C SER A 240 22.25 20.86 -6.47
N ALA A 241 21.58 20.02 -7.26
CA ALA A 241 20.43 20.42 -8.05
C ALA A 241 19.24 20.62 -7.10
N ALA A 242 18.90 21.87 -6.83
CA ALA A 242 17.60 22.23 -6.30
C ALA A 242 16.53 21.71 -7.28
N CYS A 243 15.62 20.88 -6.77
CA CYS A 243 14.56 20.26 -7.54
C CYS A 243 13.66 21.36 -8.13
N ARG A 244 13.77 21.60 -9.44
CA ARG A 244 12.81 22.38 -10.22
C ARG A 244 12.15 21.46 -11.23
N THR A 245 11.01 20.90 -10.88
CA THR A 245 10.07 20.32 -11.82
C THR A 245 9.13 21.43 -12.30
N THR A 246 9.08 21.64 -13.62
CA THR A 246 8.18 22.60 -14.26
C THR A 246 6.73 22.17 -14.04
N ALA A 247 5.98 23.05 -13.36
CA ALA A 247 4.61 22.83 -12.93
C ALA A 247 3.64 22.79 -14.11
N THR A 248 2.89 21.70 -14.21
CA THR A 248 1.53 21.73 -14.76
C THR A 248 0.65 20.96 -13.77
N ARG A 249 -0.14 21.75 -13.02
CA ARG A 249 -1.24 21.47 -12.06
C ARG A 249 -1.36 20.07 -11.41
N TYR A 250 -1.60 20.17 -10.10
CA TYR A 250 -1.89 19.18 -9.05
C TYR A 250 -0.70 18.67 -8.23
N VAL A 251 -0.78 19.04 -6.96
CA VAL A 251 -0.03 18.65 -5.74
C VAL A 251 1.29 19.37 -5.49
N PHE A 252 1.19 20.35 -4.58
CA PHE A 252 2.27 21.04 -3.90
C PHE A 252 3.14 20.03 -3.14
N VAL A 253 4.41 19.92 -3.54
CA VAL A 253 5.45 19.43 -2.63
C VAL A 253 5.70 20.55 -1.63
N ASN A 254 5.24 20.38 -0.39
CA ASN A 254 5.62 21.28 0.69
C ASN A 254 7.13 21.05 1.00
N PRO A 255 8.02 22.05 0.84
CA PRO A 255 9.47 21.86 1.03
C PRO A 255 9.92 21.80 2.51
N LEU A 256 8.99 21.67 3.47
CA LEU A 256 9.26 21.94 4.90
C LEU A 256 9.22 20.73 5.84
N ARG A 257 9.54 19.52 5.37
CA ARG A 257 10.03 18.47 6.29
C ARG A 257 11.47 18.11 5.98
N ARG A 258 12.38 18.82 6.65
CA ARG A 258 13.82 18.53 6.73
C ARG A 258 14.11 17.19 7.45
N ASP A 259 13.14 16.60 8.12
CA ASP A 259 13.26 15.37 8.92
C ASP A 259 12.31 14.26 8.43
N ALA A 260 12.33 13.95 7.13
CA ALA A 260 11.82 12.65 6.72
C ALA A 260 12.69 11.59 7.40
N ARG A 261 12.06 10.71 8.20
CA ARG A 261 12.72 9.58 8.87
C ARG A 261 13.40 8.71 7.82
N LYS A 262 14.71 8.86 7.67
CA LYS A 262 15.46 8.29 6.54
C LYS A 262 15.81 6.84 6.76
N THR A 263 15.75 6.36 7.99
CA THR A 263 16.10 4.98 8.33
C THR A 263 14.89 4.32 8.97
N ARG A 264 14.65 3.06 8.64
CA ARG A 264 13.62 2.25 9.29
C ARG A 264 14.20 0.88 9.60
N ALA A 265 13.84 0.34 10.75
CA ALA A 265 14.10 -1.05 11.09
C ALA A 265 12.79 -1.75 11.39
N TRP A 266 12.73 -3.04 11.08
CA TRP A 266 11.55 -3.84 11.25
C TRP A 266 11.89 -5.25 11.71
N VAL A 267 10.89 -5.87 12.34
CA VAL A 267 10.90 -7.27 12.74
C VAL A 267 9.49 -7.83 12.59
N THR A 268 9.41 -9.05 12.09
CA THR A 268 8.15 -9.77 11.93
C THR A 268 8.34 -11.24 12.30
N GLY A 269 7.33 -11.79 12.97
CA GLY A 269 7.14 -13.23 13.10
C GLY A 269 6.10 -13.69 12.08
N TYR A 270 6.30 -14.88 11.54
CA TYR A 270 5.41 -15.46 10.55
C TYR A 270 5.31 -16.97 10.71
N GLY A 271 4.25 -17.53 10.16
CA GLY A 271 4.13 -18.97 10.00
C GLY A 271 3.06 -19.32 8.98
N ALA A 272 3.20 -20.50 8.39
CA ALA A 272 2.20 -21.01 7.47
C ALA A 272 1.95 -22.49 7.67
N LYS A 273 0.84 -22.94 7.11
CA LYS A 273 0.46 -24.33 7.00
C LYS A 273 -0.12 -24.59 5.61
N GLY A 274 -0.01 -25.81 5.13
CA GLY A 274 -0.69 -26.19 3.91
C GLY A 274 -0.56 -27.65 3.54
N ASN A 275 -1.10 -27.96 2.36
CA ASN A 275 -1.12 -29.32 1.84
C ASN A 275 -0.74 -29.32 0.34
N LEU A 276 -0.19 -30.45 -0.11
CA LEU A 276 0.20 -30.73 -1.50
C LEU A 276 -0.28 -32.14 -1.91
N ASP A 277 -0.87 -32.26 -3.10
CA ASP A 277 -1.37 -33.49 -3.73
C ASP A 277 -2.18 -34.38 -2.74
N GLN A 278 -2.95 -33.72 -1.88
CA GLN A 278 -3.80 -34.25 -0.79
C GLN A 278 -3.12 -35.05 0.33
N ASP A 279 -1.90 -35.56 0.13
CA ASP A 279 -1.24 -36.50 1.04
C ASP A 279 -0.04 -35.92 1.81
N PHE A 280 0.59 -34.85 1.29
CA PHE A 280 1.70 -34.18 1.97
C PHE A 280 1.21 -32.93 2.71
N ARG A 281 1.55 -32.82 4.00
CA ARG A 281 1.24 -31.67 4.85
C ARG A 281 2.52 -31.06 5.35
N PHE A 282 2.58 -29.75 5.42
CA PHE A 282 3.71 -29.04 6.00
C PHE A 282 3.23 -27.80 6.74
N ASP A 283 4.09 -27.37 7.64
CA ASP A 283 4.03 -26.09 8.30
C ASP A 283 5.45 -25.54 8.47
N PHE A 284 5.53 -24.23 8.64
CA PHE A 284 6.78 -23.57 8.92
C PHE A 284 6.52 -22.33 9.76
N SER A 285 7.53 -21.95 10.54
CA SER A 285 7.48 -20.75 11.34
C SER A 285 8.83 -20.05 11.32
N GLY A 286 8.84 -18.75 11.53
CA GLY A 286 10.09 -18.02 11.47
C GLY A 286 10.00 -16.58 11.91
N VAL A 287 11.17 -15.95 11.91
CA VAL A 287 11.35 -14.54 12.19
C VAL A 287 12.16 -13.92 11.06
N ALA A 288 11.69 -12.78 10.56
CA ALA A 288 12.43 -11.95 9.64
C ALA A 288 12.65 -10.57 10.26
N PHE A 289 13.78 -9.96 9.96
CA PHE A 289 14.13 -8.64 10.44
C PHE A 289 14.94 -7.91 9.38
N GLY A 290 14.89 -6.59 9.40
CA GLY A 290 15.62 -5.81 8.42
C GLY A 290 15.77 -4.37 8.82
N ALA A 291 16.61 -3.69 8.05
CA ALA A 291 16.74 -2.25 8.11
C ALA A 291 16.83 -1.70 6.69
N GLU A 292 16.19 -0.56 6.49
CA GLU A 292 16.17 0.15 5.23
C GLU A 292 16.53 1.62 5.42
N ARG A 293 16.98 2.22 4.33
CA ARG A 293 17.33 3.62 4.27
C ARG A 293 16.78 4.25 2.99
N GLN A 294 16.12 5.39 3.15
CA GLN A 294 15.80 6.29 2.06
C GLN A 294 17.08 7.00 1.61
N VAL A 295 17.54 6.66 0.40
CA VAL A 295 18.80 7.16 -0.17
C VAL A 295 18.59 8.43 -1.00
N ASP A 296 17.40 8.61 -1.56
CA ASP A 296 16.95 9.83 -2.22
C ASP A 296 15.44 10.04 -2.04
N CYS A 297 14.87 11.11 -2.59
CA CYS A 297 13.44 11.44 -2.47
C CYS A 297 12.49 10.35 -3.00
N SER A 298 12.99 9.39 -3.77
CA SER A 298 12.21 8.37 -4.47
C SER A 298 12.65 6.94 -4.16
N THR A 299 13.78 6.71 -3.50
CA THR A 299 14.43 5.40 -3.42
C THR A 299 14.73 4.99 -2.00
N ILE A 300 14.35 3.76 -1.67
CA ILE A 300 14.66 3.06 -0.44
C ILE A 300 15.46 1.80 -0.79
N ILE A 301 16.48 1.51 0.01
CA ILE A 301 17.28 0.29 -0.09
C ILE A 301 17.39 -0.28 1.31
N GLY A 302 17.27 -1.60 1.46
CA GLY A 302 17.40 -2.28 2.72
C GLY A 302 18.07 -3.64 2.63
N LEU A 303 18.42 -4.13 3.81
CA LEU A 303 18.94 -5.46 4.05
C LEU A 303 18.01 -6.16 5.03
N ALA A 304 17.70 -7.42 4.76
CA ALA A 304 16.91 -8.28 5.62
C ALA A 304 17.68 -9.56 5.93
N GLY A 305 17.41 -10.13 7.10
CA GLY A 305 17.76 -11.48 7.48
C GLY A 305 16.52 -12.24 7.94
N ASN A 306 16.55 -13.56 7.82
CA ASN A 306 15.47 -14.42 8.30
C ASN A 306 16.03 -15.74 8.80
N TYR A 307 15.34 -16.30 9.80
CA TYR A 307 15.50 -17.69 10.21
C TYR A 307 14.12 -18.34 10.21
N TYR A 308 14.02 -19.58 9.76
CA TYR A 308 12.80 -20.37 9.82
C TYR A 308 13.08 -21.85 10.03
N ASP A 309 12.12 -22.49 10.68
CA ASP A 309 11.96 -23.93 10.79
C ASP A 309 10.79 -24.38 9.93
N SER A 310 10.84 -25.60 9.39
CA SER A 310 9.72 -26.22 8.70
C SER A 310 9.65 -27.71 8.95
N ASP A 311 8.44 -28.18 9.16
CA ASP A 311 8.08 -29.59 9.29
C ASP A 311 7.20 -30.01 8.12
N GLY A 312 7.50 -31.16 7.53
CA GLY A 312 6.75 -31.75 6.44
C GLY A 312 6.51 -33.23 6.69
N SER A 313 5.33 -33.72 6.31
CA SER A 313 4.93 -35.11 6.55
C SER A 313 4.05 -35.68 5.45
N MET A 314 4.29 -36.96 5.13
CA MET A 314 3.38 -37.78 4.34
C MET A 314 3.28 -39.19 4.94
N GLY A 315 2.13 -39.48 5.54
CA GLY A 315 1.92 -40.72 6.27
C GLY A 315 2.87 -40.85 7.47
N THR A 316 3.77 -41.84 7.44
CA THR A 316 4.77 -42.09 8.50
C THR A 316 6.16 -41.60 8.13
N ALA A 317 6.28 -40.86 7.04
CA ALA A 317 7.52 -40.24 6.63
C ALA A 317 7.47 -38.73 6.89
N GLY A 318 8.63 -38.13 7.12
CA GLY A 318 8.76 -36.73 7.46
C GLY A 318 10.06 -36.11 6.97
N VAL A 319 10.04 -34.80 6.89
CA VAL A 319 11.15 -33.92 6.56
C VAL A 319 11.11 -32.74 7.52
N GLU A 320 12.27 -32.36 8.02
CA GLU A 320 12.50 -31.19 8.86
C GLU A 320 13.53 -30.32 8.16
N LEU A 321 13.38 -29.00 8.25
CA LEU A 321 14.31 -28.02 7.70
C LEU A 321 14.53 -26.88 8.67
N ASP A 322 15.78 -26.55 8.91
CA ASP A 322 16.23 -25.31 9.53
C ASP A 322 16.95 -24.46 8.49
N ALA A 323 16.63 -23.18 8.37
CA ALA A 323 17.30 -22.34 7.39
C ALA A 323 17.51 -20.90 7.85
N LEU A 324 18.64 -20.34 7.40
CA LEU A 324 19.02 -18.95 7.60
C LEU A 324 19.16 -18.27 6.24
N GLY A 325 18.53 -17.11 6.07
CA GLY A 325 18.60 -16.32 4.85
C GLY A 325 18.98 -14.87 5.07
N ILE A 326 19.43 -14.26 3.99
CA ILE A 326 19.75 -12.84 3.85
C ILE A 326 19.22 -12.33 2.52
N ALA A 327 18.70 -11.10 2.50
CA ALA A 327 18.22 -10.48 1.29
C ALA A 327 18.56 -8.99 1.21
N LEU A 328 18.89 -8.54 0.01
CA LEU A 328 18.89 -7.13 -0.36
C LEU A 328 17.54 -6.81 -0.99
N TYR A 329 16.93 -5.71 -0.60
CA TYR A 329 15.72 -5.21 -1.24
C TYR A 329 15.81 -3.71 -1.49
N GLY A 330 14.99 -3.23 -2.41
CA GLY A 330 14.85 -1.81 -2.66
C GLY A 330 13.58 -1.50 -3.41
N SER A 331 13.09 -0.29 -3.22
CA SER A 331 11.94 0.24 -3.94
C SER A 331 12.23 1.65 -4.42
N ARG A 332 11.81 1.96 -5.64
CA ARG A 332 11.96 3.28 -6.24
C ARG A 332 10.64 3.75 -6.84
N GLN A 333 10.20 4.94 -6.48
CA GLN A 333 9.11 5.64 -7.14
C GLN A 333 9.55 6.06 -8.56
N ILE A 334 8.73 5.74 -9.54
CA ILE A 334 8.95 6.01 -10.97
C ILE A 334 7.79 6.88 -11.46
N ARG A 335 8.10 8.05 -12.03
CA ARG A 335 7.09 9.07 -12.40
C ARG A 335 6.25 9.48 -11.17
N THR A 336 5.07 10.04 -11.39
CA THR A 336 4.24 10.63 -10.31
C THR A 336 3.57 9.59 -9.42
N ASN A 337 3.36 8.37 -9.90
CA ASN A 337 2.62 7.35 -9.16
C ASN A 337 2.98 5.90 -9.51
N GLY A 338 4.06 5.66 -10.24
CA GLY A 338 4.59 4.30 -10.44
C GLY A 338 5.60 3.96 -9.37
N TYR A 339 5.84 2.67 -9.16
CA TYR A 339 6.98 2.20 -8.35
C TYR A 339 7.56 0.94 -8.97
N LEU A 340 8.84 0.71 -8.65
CA LEU A 340 9.57 -0.51 -8.96
C LEU A 340 10.18 -1.03 -7.66
N THR A 341 9.92 -2.28 -7.33
CA THR A 341 10.49 -2.98 -6.18
C THR A 341 11.33 -4.15 -6.67
N GLY A 342 12.46 -4.38 -6.02
CA GLY A 342 13.36 -5.50 -6.29
C GLY A 342 13.81 -6.15 -5.00
N ILE A 343 13.88 -7.48 -4.99
CA ILE A 343 14.41 -8.30 -3.90
C ILE A 343 15.36 -9.32 -4.51
N ILE A 344 16.52 -9.49 -3.90
CA ILE A 344 17.45 -10.59 -4.19
C ILE A 344 17.89 -11.17 -2.86
N GLY A 345 17.74 -12.49 -2.71
CA GLY A 345 18.01 -13.20 -1.47
C GLY A 345 18.77 -14.48 -1.69
N TYR A 346 19.44 -14.91 -0.62
CA TYR A 346 20.08 -16.20 -0.52
C TYR A 346 19.77 -16.82 0.85
N SER A 347 19.47 -18.11 0.92
CA SER A 347 19.40 -18.85 2.17
C SER A 347 20.12 -20.18 2.09
N SER A 348 20.68 -20.60 3.23
CA SER A 348 21.26 -21.92 3.45
C SER A 348 20.35 -22.66 4.43
N GLY A 349 20.13 -23.95 4.22
CA GLY A 349 19.33 -24.74 5.15
C GLY A 349 19.77 -26.19 5.27
N ASP A 350 19.56 -26.74 6.45
CA ASP A 350 19.88 -28.10 6.84
C ASP A 350 18.59 -28.93 6.85
N TYR A 351 18.54 -30.01 6.06
CA TYR A 351 17.41 -30.95 6.01
C TYR A 351 17.71 -32.22 6.80
N SER A 352 16.70 -32.69 7.53
CA SER A 352 16.65 -34.00 8.14
C SER A 352 15.42 -34.73 7.65
N THR A 353 15.54 -36.02 7.36
CA THR A 353 14.42 -36.79 6.82
C THR A 353 14.31 -38.16 7.41
N LEU A 354 13.09 -38.67 7.39
CA LEU A 354 12.73 -39.96 7.94
C LEU A 354 11.72 -40.63 7.01
N ARG A 355 11.98 -41.87 6.63
CA ARG A 355 10.98 -42.70 5.95
C ARG A 355 10.98 -44.14 6.43
N PRO A 356 9.87 -44.87 6.28
CA PRO A 356 9.86 -46.32 6.46
C PRO A 356 10.82 -47.02 5.51
N ALA A 357 11.52 -48.01 6.04
CA ALA A 357 12.45 -48.86 5.32
C ALA A 357 12.07 -50.34 5.46
N MET A 358 12.72 -51.24 4.72
CA MET A 358 12.49 -52.69 4.88
C MET A 358 12.80 -53.17 6.30
N THR A 359 13.79 -52.54 6.93
CA THR A 359 14.17 -52.77 8.33
C THR A 359 14.19 -51.42 9.05
N GLY A 360 13.25 -51.20 9.97
CA GLY A 360 13.17 -49.95 10.73
C GLY A 360 12.86 -48.73 9.85
N SER A 361 13.62 -47.66 10.04
CA SER A 361 13.47 -46.40 9.30
C SER A 361 14.79 -46.01 8.63
N ALA A 362 14.69 -45.43 7.44
CA ALA A 362 15.80 -44.78 6.77
C ALA A 362 15.81 -43.29 7.13
N VAL A 363 16.98 -42.77 7.52
CA VAL A 363 17.21 -41.37 7.89
C VAL A 363 18.22 -40.75 6.94
N GLY A 364 17.91 -39.59 6.38
CA GLY A 364 18.79 -38.79 5.53
C GLY A 364 19.11 -37.44 6.17
N LYS A 365 20.25 -36.88 5.79
CA LYS A 365 20.64 -35.51 6.13
C LYS A 365 21.27 -34.86 4.91
N THR A 366 20.88 -33.64 4.59
CA THR A 366 21.44 -32.91 3.46
C THR A 366 21.39 -31.42 3.68
N ASP A 367 22.28 -30.70 3.02
CA ASP A 367 22.30 -29.25 3.03
C ASP A 367 21.64 -28.72 1.75
N SER A 368 21.22 -27.47 1.78
CA SER A 368 20.67 -26.79 0.62
C SER A 368 21.02 -25.32 0.56
N ASP A 369 21.13 -24.86 -0.68
CA ASP A 369 21.30 -23.48 -1.04
C ASP A 369 20.08 -22.99 -1.81
N THR A 370 19.67 -21.77 -1.50
CA THR A 370 18.49 -21.17 -2.07
C THR A 370 18.77 -19.77 -2.60
N PHE A 371 18.69 -19.58 -3.92
CA PHE A 371 18.71 -18.24 -4.53
C PHE A 371 17.31 -17.73 -4.88
N LEU A 372 16.92 -16.58 -4.35
CA LEU A 372 15.62 -15.93 -4.58
C LEU A 372 15.79 -14.59 -5.30
N SER A 373 14.87 -14.29 -6.23
CA SER A 373 14.69 -12.91 -6.71
C SER A 373 13.22 -12.59 -7.02
N LEU A 374 12.87 -11.32 -6.84
CA LEU A 374 11.57 -10.76 -7.19
C LEU A 374 11.79 -9.36 -7.79
N PHE A 375 11.11 -9.07 -8.89
CA PHE A 375 11.01 -7.73 -9.45
C PHE A 375 9.54 -7.40 -9.67
N GLU A 376 9.08 -6.29 -9.11
CA GLU A 376 7.70 -5.84 -9.22
C GLU A 376 7.62 -4.42 -9.74
N LEU A 377 6.76 -4.19 -10.73
CA LEU A 377 6.36 -2.87 -11.19
C LEU A 377 4.89 -2.67 -10.85
N GLY A 378 4.56 -1.55 -10.24
CA GLY A 378 3.17 -1.21 -9.99
C GLY A 378 2.89 0.28 -10.07
N LYS A 379 1.63 0.62 -9.84
CA LYS A 379 1.14 2.00 -9.90
C LYS A 379 0.13 2.26 -8.81
N ASN A 380 0.27 3.37 -8.11
CA ASN A 380 -0.66 3.83 -7.08
C ASN A 380 -1.74 4.72 -7.73
N VAL A 381 -3.00 4.31 -7.64
CA VAL A 381 -4.15 5.08 -8.11
C VAL A 381 -5.00 5.43 -6.91
N ARG A 382 -5.04 6.73 -6.56
CA ARG A 382 -5.85 7.24 -5.45
C ARG A 382 -7.27 7.57 -5.92
N HIS A 383 -8.25 7.16 -5.13
CA HIS A 383 -9.66 7.52 -5.28
C HIS A 383 -10.26 7.78 -3.89
N GLY A 384 -10.24 9.04 -3.45
CA GLY A 384 -10.53 9.40 -2.07
C GLY A 384 -9.57 8.68 -1.10
N ASN A 385 -10.12 8.06 -0.06
CA ASN A 385 -9.35 7.32 0.95
C ASN A 385 -8.95 5.90 0.52
N LEU A 386 -9.16 5.52 -0.75
CA LEU A 386 -8.78 4.23 -1.31
C LEU A 386 -7.59 4.39 -2.24
N ILE A 387 -6.54 3.61 -2.02
CA ILE A 387 -5.43 3.43 -2.95
C ILE A 387 -5.60 2.07 -3.63
N ILE A 388 -5.64 2.06 -4.94
CA ILE A 388 -5.65 0.86 -5.76
C ILE A 388 -4.27 0.74 -6.41
N GLN A 389 -3.64 -0.42 -6.25
CA GLN A 389 -2.28 -0.68 -6.70
C GLN A 389 -2.24 -1.91 -7.61
N PRO A 390 -2.54 -1.72 -8.91
CA PRO A 390 -2.19 -2.71 -9.92
C PRO A 390 -0.68 -2.91 -9.98
N HIS A 391 -0.26 -4.16 -10.04
CA HIS A 391 1.13 -4.55 -10.15
C HIS A 391 1.32 -5.77 -11.05
N ALA A 392 2.50 -5.85 -11.62
CA ALA A 392 3.02 -7.01 -12.31
C ALA A 392 4.38 -7.34 -11.71
N ALA A 393 4.62 -8.61 -11.40
CA ALA A 393 5.89 -9.05 -10.86
C ALA A 393 6.43 -10.29 -11.58
N PHE A 394 7.74 -10.44 -11.53
CA PHE A 394 8.44 -11.65 -11.92
C PHE A 394 9.25 -12.16 -10.73
N GLN A 395 9.10 -13.44 -10.45
CA GLN A 395 9.73 -14.14 -9.34
C GLN A 395 10.58 -15.28 -9.89
N TYR A 396 11.79 -15.43 -9.37
CA TYR A 396 12.62 -16.60 -9.62
C TYR A 396 13.15 -17.20 -8.32
N ILE A 397 13.13 -18.52 -8.26
CA ILE A 397 13.52 -19.35 -7.13
C ILE A 397 14.33 -20.51 -7.70
N GLY A 398 15.60 -20.66 -7.30
CA GLY A 398 16.44 -21.81 -7.73
C GLY A 398 17.14 -22.48 -6.56
N ILE A 399 16.68 -23.68 -6.17
CA ILE A 399 17.14 -24.49 -5.04
C ILE A 399 18.19 -25.47 -5.53
N SER A 400 19.26 -25.61 -4.77
CA SER A 400 20.27 -26.65 -4.94
C SER A 400 20.32 -27.44 -3.64
N ALA A 401 20.04 -28.73 -3.68
CA ALA A 401 20.17 -29.62 -2.53
C ALA A 401 21.28 -30.64 -2.82
N ASP A 402 22.15 -30.86 -1.84
CA ASP A 402 23.25 -31.79 -1.99
C ASP A 402 22.77 -33.26 -2.01
N GLY A 403 23.53 -34.13 -2.65
CA GLY A 403 23.30 -35.56 -2.61
C GLY A 403 23.69 -36.15 -1.25
N TYR A 404 22.89 -37.09 -0.75
CA TYR A 404 23.13 -37.72 0.56
C TYR A 404 22.85 -39.22 0.55
N SER A 405 23.43 -39.91 1.53
CA SER A 405 23.21 -41.34 1.77
C SER A 405 22.35 -41.54 3.01
N GLU A 406 21.30 -42.35 2.89
CA GLU A 406 20.47 -42.72 4.02
C GLU A 406 21.15 -43.75 4.93
N THR A 407 20.76 -43.74 6.22
CA THR A 407 21.21 -44.70 7.23
C THR A 407 20.02 -45.33 7.95
N GLY A 408 20.22 -46.44 8.67
CA GLY A 408 19.18 -47.10 9.48
C GLY A 408 18.27 -48.11 8.75
N GLY A 409 18.08 -47.96 7.43
CA GLY A 409 17.22 -48.81 6.58
C GLY A 409 17.88 -50.05 5.98
N GLY A 410 19.10 -50.40 6.39
CA GLY A 410 19.82 -51.60 5.91
C GLY A 410 20.04 -51.60 4.39
N LEU A 411 19.70 -52.70 3.72
CA LEU A 411 19.82 -52.83 2.25
C LEU A 411 18.88 -51.89 1.47
N SER A 412 17.89 -51.30 2.16
CA SER A 412 16.94 -50.38 1.54
C SER A 412 17.31 -48.90 1.69
N ASN A 413 18.50 -48.60 2.25
CA ASN A 413 19.07 -47.26 2.23
C ASN A 413 19.25 -46.80 0.78
N LEU A 414 18.93 -45.54 0.51
CA LEU A 414 19.14 -44.89 -0.77
C LEU A 414 20.39 -44.01 -0.71
N GLN A 415 21.13 -43.98 -1.82
CA GLN A 415 22.02 -42.89 -2.17
C GLN A 415 21.24 -41.98 -3.11
N ILE A 416 20.99 -40.75 -2.68
CA ILE A 416 20.31 -39.74 -3.46
C ILE A 416 21.36 -38.81 -4.06
N ALA A 417 21.16 -38.45 -5.33
CA ALA A 417 22.05 -37.53 -6.05
C ALA A 417 21.73 -36.08 -5.68
N ASP A 418 22.63 -35.16 -6.03
CA ASP A 418 22.34 -33.73 -5.96
C ASP A 418 21.10 -33.40 -6.80
N ASP A 419 20.28 -32.47 -6.32
CA ASP A 419 19.04 -32.06 -6.97
C ASP A 419 18.99 -30.54 -7.15
N HIS A 420 18.31 -30.10 -8.22
CA HIS A 420 18.11 -28.68 -8.53
C HIS A 420 16.68 -28.41 -8.97
N VAL A 421 15.99 -27.55 -8.22
CA VAL A 421 14.60 -27.18 -8.48
C VAL A 421 14.52 -25.70 -8.82
N ASN A 422 13.84 -25.38 -9.92
CA ASN A 422 13.65 -24.01 -10.36
C ASN A 422 12.16 -23.66 -10.46
N SER A 423 11.83 -22.44 -10.07
CA SER A 423 10.52 -21.82 -10.23
C SER A 423 10.72 -20.43 -10.82
N ALA A 424 9.96 -20.10 -11.85
CA ALA A 424 9.95 -18.84 -12.57
C ALA A 424 8.51 -18.40 -12.77
N ARG A 425 8.03 -17.47 -11.95
CA ARG A 425 6.63 -17.06 -11.92
C ARG A 425 6.42 -15.65 -12.45
N GLY A 426 5.42 -15.49 -13.31
CA GLY A 426 4.84 -14.19 -13.63
C GLY A 426 3.59 -13.95 -12.80
N ILE A 427 3.46 -12.77 -12.23
CA ILE A 427 2.40 -12.41 -11.29
C ILE A 427 1.69 -11.15 -11.79
N LEU A 428 0.37 -11.15 -11.79
CA LEU A 428 -0.46 -9.99 -12.02
C LEU A 428 -1.44 -9.84 -10.86
N GLY A 429 -1.48 -8.66 -10.24
CA GLY A 429 -2.33 -8.47 -9.08
C GLY A 429 -2.81 -7.05 -8.85
N LEU A 430 -3.73 -6.95 -7.90
CA LEU A 430 -4.30 -5.71 -7.40
C LEU A 430 -4.17 -5.71 -5.88
N ASN A 431 -3.68 -4.60 -5.33
CA ASN A 431 -3.77 -4.34 -3.90
C ASN A 431 -4.70 -3.14 -3.67
N PHE A 432 -5.47 -3.21 -2.60
CA PHE A 432 -6.43 -2.20 -2.20
C PHE A 432 -6.08 -1.78 -0.78
N PHE A 433 -5.85 -0.49 -0.57
CA PHE A 433 -5.50 0.07 0.73
C PHE A 433 -6.52 1.13 1.10
N GLY A 434 -7.21 0.94 2.22
CA GLY A 434 -7.95 2.02 2.86
C GLY A 434 -6.99 2.87 3.67
N THR A 435 -7.23 4.18 3.74
CA THR A 435 -6.50 5.09 4.61
C THR A 435 -7.48 5.76 5.56
N ILE A 436 -7.40 5.42 6.85
CA ILE A 436 -8.33 5.88 7.87
C ILE A 436 -7.53 6.63 8.94
N PRO A 437 -7.58 7.98 8.94
CA PRO A 437 -7.02 8.79 10.02
C PRO A 437 -7.66 8.42 11.36
N THR A 438 -6.86 8.30 12.42
CA THR A 438 -7.34 8.01 13.77
C THR A 438 -7.26 9.25 14.67
N TYR A 439 -8.07 9.26 15.74
CA TYR A 439 -8.17 10.41 16.67
C TYR A 439 -6.87 10.64 17.45
N CYS A 440 -5.99 9.63 17.51
CA CYS A 440 -4.66 9.72 18.10
C CYS A 440 -3.61 10.25 17.11
N SER A 441 -4.03 10.89 16.01
CA SER A 441 -3.16 11.37 14.92
C SER A 441 -2.41 10.27 14.15
N GLY A 442 -2.74 8.99 14.36
CA GLY A 442 -2.20 7.87 13.60
C GLY A 442 -3.01 7.59 12.34
N THR A 443 -2.59 6.62 11.55
CA THR A 443 -3.29 6.18 10.33
C THR A 443 -3.44 4.68 10.34
N LEU A 444 -4.68 4.21 10.28
CA LEU A 444 -5.04 2.81 10.14
C LEU A 444 -5.23 2.50 8.66
N SER A 445 -4.52 1.51 8.15
CA SER A 445 -4.60 1.09 6.75
C SER A 445 -4.99 -0.37 6.63
N PRO A 446 -6.30 -0.68 6.56
CA PRO A 446 -6.74 -2.01 6.16
C PRO A 446 -6.40 -2.24 4.68
N PHE A 447 -6.06 -3.47 4.34
CA PHE A 447 -5.77 -3.81 2.97
C PHE A 447 -6.25 -5.19 2.55
N TYR A 448 -6.47 -5.30 1.24
CA TYR A 448 -6.79 -6.53 0.54
C TYR A 448 -5.89 -6.66 -0.67
N ARG A 449 -5.38 -7.86 -0.92
CA ARG A 449 -4.62 -8.18 -2.11
C ARG A 449 -5.19 -9.40 -2.80
N ILE A 450 -5.15 -9.36 -4.12
CA ILE A 450 -5.47 -10.50 -4.97
C ILE A 450 -4.49 -10.52 -6.14
N ALA A 451 -3.94 -11.68 -6.42
CA ALA A 451 -3.01 -11.86 -7.52
C ALA A 451 -3.20 -13.23 -8.16
N TYR A 452 -2.94 -13.30 -9.45
CA TYR A 452 -2.79 -14.52 -10.21
C TYR A 452 -1.31 -14.69 -10.54
N ALA A 453 -0.77 -15.88 -10.31
CA ALA A 453 0.59 -16.23 -10.67
C ALA A 453 0.61 -17.46 -11.60
N HIS A 454 1.50 -17.41 -12.59
CA HIS A 454 1.73 -18.50 -13.54
C HIS A 454 3.18 -18.97 -13.50
N GLU A 455 3.39 -20.28 -13.38
CA GLU A 455 4.68 -20.96 -13.34
C GLU A 455 5.17 -21.33 -14.76
N PHE A 456 6.31 -20.74 -15.15
CA PHE A 456 6.94 -20.93 -16.44
C PHE A 456 8.09 -21.95 -16.41
N ALA A 457 8.64 -22.26 -15.24
CA ALA A 457 9.66 -23.29 -15.12
C ALA A 457 9.09 -24.69 -15.40
N ASP A 458 10.00 -25.65 -15.58
CA ASP A 458 9.62 -27.06 -15.65
C ASP A 458 9.03 -27.47 -14.29
N ASP A 459 7.80 -27.99 -14.31
CA ASP A 459 7.10 -28.52 -13.14
C ASP A 459 7.42 -30.00 -12.91
N ASN A 460 8.13 -30.64 -13.86
CA ASN A 460 8.52 -32.03 -13.78
C ASN A 460 9.72 -32.21 -12.83
N GLN A 461 9.43 -32.36 -11.54
CA GLN A 461 10.45 -32.63 -10.52
C GLN A 461 10.88 -34.10 -10.57
N VAL A 462 12.15 -34.35 -10.88
CA VAL A 462 12.68 -35.70 -11.03
C VAL A 462 13.91 -35.87 -10.14
N ILE A 463 13.78 -36.68 -9.11
CA ILE A 463 14.87 -37.00 -8.19
C ILE A 463 15.56 -38.27 -8.65
N SER A 464 16.88 -38.22 -8.75
CA SER A 464 17.69 -39.38 -9.13
C SER A 464 18.40 -39.97 -7.92
N GLY A 465 18.43 -41.29 -7.83
CA GLY A 465 19.13 -41.98 -6.76
C GLY A 465 19.42 -43.44 -7.10
N GLY A 466 19.71 -44.23 -6.08
CA GLY A 466 19.91 -45.67 -6.19
C GLY A 466 19.94 -46.31 -4.82
N PHE A 467 19.91 -47.63 -4.74
CA PHE A 467 20.16 -48.29 -3.46
C PHE A 467 21.64 -48.11 -3.08
N ALA A 468 21.92 -47.76 -1.84
CA ALA A 468 23.29 -47.58 -1.33
C ALA A 468 24.14 -48.87 -1.50
N GLY A 469 23.50 -50.04 -1.60
CA GLY A 469 24.13 -51.32 -1.88
C GLY A 469 24.49 -51.60 -3.35
N GLY A 470 24.30 -50.65 -4.28
CA GLY A 470 24.79 -50.74 -5.67
C GLY A 470 23.83 -51.35 -6.71
N ALA A 471 22.53 -51.39 -6.45
CA ALA A 471 21.55 -51.63 -7.50
C ALA A 471 21.33 -50.33 -8.31
N GLY A 472 21.18 -50.45 -9.63
CA GLY A 472 21.21 -49.35 -10.61
C GLY A 472 20.26 -48.17 -10.37
N PRO A 473 20.28 -47.13 -11.24
CA PRO A 473 19.64 -45.85 -10.97
C PRO A 473 18.12 -46.00 -10.80
N LEU A 474 17.63 -45.35 -9.75
CA LEU A 474 16.22 -45.12 -9.45
C LEU A 474 15.89 -43.67 -9.81
N VAL A 475 14.72 -43.47 -10.37
CA VAL A 475 14.17 -42.15 -10.69
C VAL A 475 12.84 -42.03 -9.97
N PHE A 476 12.68 -40.96 -9.20
CA PHE A 476 11.48 -40.66 -8.43
C PHE A 476 10.83 -39.41 -8.99
N GLN A 477 9.53 -39.49 -9.24
CA GLN A 477 8.73 -38.34 -9.62
C GLN A 477 8.35 -37.56 -8.35
N GLY A 478 8.73 -36.29 -8.29
CA GLY A 478 8.30 -35.35 -7.26
C GLY A 478 6.87 -34.85 -7.51
N PRO A 479 6.26 -34.20 -6.51
CA PRO A 479 4.91 -33.66 -6.63
C PRO A 479 4.86 -32.44 -7.58
N GLU A 480 3.76 -32.32 -8.33
CA GLU A 480 3.50 -31.16 -9.18
C GLU A 480 2.70 -30.11 -8.39
N LEU A 481 3.20 -28.88 -8.31
CA LEU A 481 2.52 -27.78 -7.58
C LEU A 481 1.35 -27.16 -8.39
N GLY A 482 1.16 -27.61 -9.63
CA GLY A 482 0.33 -26.94 -10.64
C GLY A 482 0.99 -25.68 -11.20
N ARG A 483 0.46 -25.17 -12.32
CA ARG A 483 1.03 -23.99 -13.00
C ARG A 483 0.37 -22.67 -12.63
N ASP A 484 -0.86 -22.73 -12.15
CA ASP A 484 -1.72 -21.56 -12.01
C ASP A 484 -2.13 -21.40 -10.55
N PHE A 485 -1.73 -20.27 -9.96
CA PHE A 485 -1.96 -19.97 -8.56
C PHE A 485 -2.86 -18.74 -8.42
N LEU A 486 -3.81 -18.83 -7.50
CA LEU A 486 -4.57 -17.70 -6.99
C LEU A 486 -4.06 -17.35 -5.59
N ASN A 487 -3.62 -16.11 -5.43
CA ASN A 487 -3.16 -15.56 -4.16
C ASN A 487 -4.19 -14.53 -3.69
N SER A 488 -4.61 -14.61 -2.44
CA SER A 488 -5.53 -13.66 -1.83
C SER A 488 -5.08 -13.38 -0.40
N GLY A 489 -5.01 -12.11 -0.02
CA GLY A 489 -4.55 -11.72 1.30
C GLY A 489 -5.33 -10.56 1.88
N VAL A 490 -5.43 -10.52 3.20
CA VAL A 490 -6.04 -9.44 3.96
C VAL A 490 -5.10 -9.03 5.07
N GLY A 491 -5.11 -7.75 5.42
CA GLY A 491 -4.34 -7.31 6.56
C GLY A 491 -4.70 -5.92 7.01
N ILE A 492 -3.96 -5.48 8.02
CA ILE A 492 -4.10 -4.17 8.61
C ILE A 492 -2.74 -3.66 9.06
N SER A 493 -2.48 -2.37 8.83
CA SER A 493 -1.35 -1.67 9.42
C SER A 493 -1.83 -0.45 10.20
N TYR A 494 -1.12 -0.07 11.24
CA TYR A 494 -1.35 1.14 12.01
C TYR A 494 -0.04 1.90 12.16
N VAL A 495 -0.01 3.11 11.63
CA VAL A 495 1.15 4.01 11.68
C VAL A 495 0.88 5.09 12.73
N THR A 496 1.79 5.23 13.70
CA THR A 496 1.72 6.28 14.71
C THR A 496 2.40 7.57 14.21
N PRO A 497 2.08 8.74 14.78
CA PRO A 497 2.85 9.98 14.56
C PRO A 497 4.34 9.83 14.92
N SER A 498 4.64 8.92 15.85
CA SER A 498 5.99 8.63 16.30
C SER A 498 6.76 7.72 15.33
N GLY A 499 6.23 7.40 14.15
CA GLY A 499 6.92 6.60 13.12
C GLY A 499 7.00 5.11 13.44
N LEU A 500 6.25 4.64 14.44
CA LEU A 500 6.04 3.21 14.70
C LEU A 500 4.91 2.72 13.79
N THR A 501 5.16 1.65 13.05
CA THR A 501 4.15 0.89 12.34
C THR A 501 3.93 -0.43 13.08
N LEU A 502 2.68 -0.80 13.31
CA LEU A 502 2.28 -2.14 13.69
C LEU A 502 1.51 -2.75 12.53
N PHE A 503 1.74 -4.02 12.22
CA PHE A 503 1.01 -4.68 11.14
C PHE A 503 0.73 -6.15 11.45
N ALA A 504 -0.33 -6.65 10.84
CA ALA A 504 -0.65 -8.07 10.79
C ALA A 504 -1.41 -8.38 9.51
N ASP A 505 -1.14 -9.54 8.93
CA ASP A 505 -1.80 -9.99 7.71
C ASP A 505 -1.84 -11.51 7.56
N TYR A 506 -2.69 -11.92 6.63
CA TYR A 506 -2.99 -13.30 6.32
C TYR A 506 -3.11 -13.47 4.82
N ASP A 507 -2.39 -14.46 4.27
CA ASP A 507 -2.48 -14.90 2.89
C ASP A 507 -3.04 -16.30 2.78
N ALA A 508 -3.81 -16.50 1.72
CA ALA A 508 -4.11 -17.80 1.19
C ALA A 508 -3.60 -17.91 -0.25
N GLN A 509 -2.99 -19.05 -0.58
CA GLN A 509 -2.56 -19.37 -1.93
C GLN A 509 -3.15 -20.72 -2.33
N TYR A 510 -3.71 -20.78 -3.53
CA TYR A 510 -4.41 -21.94 -4.06
C TYR A 510 -3.92 -22.26 -5.47
N SER A 511 -3.69 -23.53 -5.75
CA SER A 511 -3.54 -24.10 -7.09
C SER A 511 -4.30 -25.45 -7.12
N SER A 512 -4.31 -26.16 -8.25
CA SER A 512 -5.03 -27.43 -8.40
C SER A 512 -4.62 -28.48 -7.36
N GLU A 513 -3.32 -28.54 -7.03
CA GLU A 513 -2.75 -29.55 -6.13
C GLU A 513 -2.22 -28.96 -4.82
N TYR A 514 -2.45 -27.67 -4.57
CA TYR A 514 -1.73 -26.92 -3.55
C TYR A 514 -2.65 -25.95 -2.81
N GLU A 515 -2.53 -25.94 -1.49
CA GLU A 515 -3.17 -24.94 -0.64
C GLU A 515 -2.19 -24.43 0.43
N GLN A 516 -2.16 -23.13 0.66
CA GLN A 516 -1.42 -22.47 1.74
C GLN A 516 -2.28 -21.49 2.51
N HIS A 517 -1.98 -21.40 3.80
CA HIS A 517 -2.40 -20.28 4.63
C HIS A 517 -1.21 -19.76 5.42
N THR A 518 -0.81 -18.51 5.19
CA THR A 518 0.30 -17.83 5.86
C THR A 518 -0.26 -16.71 6.74
N GLY A 519 0.19 -16.63 7.98
CA GLY A 519 -0.07 -15.49 8.86
C GLY A 519 1.22 -14.83 9.27
N GLN A 520 1.22 -13.51 9.36
CA GLN A 520 2.37 -12.75 9.83
C GLN A 520 1.95 -11.52 10.64
N GLY A 521 2.87 -11.04 11.46
CA GLY A 521 2.69 -9.82 12.22
C GLY A 521 4.02 -9.27 12.69
N GLY A 522 4.09 -7.95 12.85
CA GLY A 522 5.34 -7.29 13.12
C GLY A 522 5.21 -5.83 13.46
N LEU A 523 6.37 -5.22 13.60
CA LEU A 523 6.50 -3.79 13.80
C LEU A 523 7.65 -3.25 12.97
N SER A 524 7.53 -1.99 12.57
CA SER A 524 8.64 -1.21 12.03
C SER A 524 8.72 0.14 12.72
N PHE A 525 9.93 0.66 12.86
CA PHE A 525 10.16 1.97 13.45
C PHE A 525 11.05 2.77 12.52
N ALA A 526 10.55 3.92 12.05
CA ALA A 526 11.32 4.86 11.26
C ALA A 526 11.94 5.93 12.17
N TRP A 527 13.12 6.46 11.88
CA TRP A 527 13.72 7.63 12.56
C TRP A 527 14.60 8.49 11.66
#